data_AF-A0A9D5DI42-F1
#
_entry.id   AF-A0A9D5DI42-F1
#
_cell.length_a   1.000
_cell.length_b   1.000
_cell.length_c   1.000
_cell.angle_alpha   90.00
_cell.angle_beta   90.00
_cell.angle_gamma   90.00
#
_symmetry.space_group_name_H-M   'P 1'
#
loop_
_entity.id
_entity.type
_entity.pdbx_description
1 polymer ?
#
loop_
_entity_poly.entity_id
_entity_poly.type
_entity_poly.pdbx_seq_one_letter_code
_entity_poly.pdbx_strand_id
1 'polypeptide(L)'
;MHNKLMSERRELTEQEKLYIAKAKQLYTDCVEQIKEDQNNGRLSQATFDLTEKVLRINPELATVWNFRKEYIYNEQDEKVLDQLLSNELSLTESLFKNDPKSYNLWSNRAWLLEFIINFEDADEHLVEVQRGYLNDTTSYDDLDYTPSFKESLAKYDSVKLRLLIKEILLCNRLLDSDDRNFHCWRHRVFALCCLRYVSVNLSWDSFIDEMHHQELRFIDRMIQANFSNYSAWHYRTLLSNMPQFKLLENYKKESELVKTAIFTEPNDQSIWQYYLWLIGEFLPGLMFKDCQLEMETSFYVSDIYIRLPEVTRKEDRTEIRLKFSTPCYINSEESSITVEHEGYPSFTLEEGIWEPMYEENSARSGFVNTRLPKEFEDKYKKRTTCWKFVFLRKERPVEEFDMISEMLRKPSSLLIRIMAINSNITYSRIPVWSLDDRGYQSETFSSLQINPMVLMDNYKPYRFIASTDGDQVSCKYLFDSELEKSQLKSFMEYIRNELEMVKSIFELEPTCKYPIIAIKLVYDTFQRCSPDEVVNYGKCVDIELIKQLPLLDPLRRFYYSDKFKDSERM
;
A
#
# COMPACT_ATOMS: atom_id res chain seq x y z
N MET A 1 23.64 -4.46 18.16
CA MET A 1 23.46 -2.99 18.32
C MET A 1 22.26 -2.64 19.21
N HIS A 2 21.23 -3.47 19.32
CA HIS A 2 20.04 -3.20 20.13
C HIS A 2 20.11 -3.82 21.53
N ASN A 3 19.35 -3.26 22.49
CA ASN A 3 19.19 -3.72 23.88
C ASN A 3 20.47 -3.96 24.69
N LYS A 4 21.60 -3.40 24.26
CA LYS A 4 22.77 -3.23 25.13
C LYS A 4 22.45 -2.09 26.08
N LEU A 5 21.93 -2.42 27.27
CA LEU A 5 21.85 -1.46 28.36
C LEU A 5 23.22 -0.79 28.50
N MET A 6 23.25 0.54 28.41
CA MET A 6 24.42 1.31 28.77
C MET A 6 24.58 1.22 30.28
N SER A 7 25.02 0.06 30.78
CA SER A 7 25.69 0.03 32.07
C SER A 7 27.00 0.79 31.91
N GLU A 8 27.38 1.62 32.89
CA GLU A 8 28.73 2.19 33.01
C GLU A 8 29.74 1.18 32.50
N ARG A 9 30.52 1.56 31.47
CA ARG A 9 31.43 0.70 30.67
C ARG A 9 31.73 -0.61 31.40
N ARG A 10 30.91 -1.64 31.16
CA ARG A 10 31.17 -2.95 31.75
C ARG A 10 32.51 -3.38 31.19
N GLU A 11 33.53 -3.39 32.03
CA GLU A 11 34.81 -3.94 31.63
C GLU A 11 34.58 -5.41 31.29
N LEU A 12 34.87 -5.75 30.04
CA LEU A 12 34.83 -7.13 29.61
C LEU A 12 35.78 -7.93 30.49
N THR A 13 35.31 -9.06 30.97
CA THR A 13 36.16 -10.02 31.68
C THR A 13 37.30 -10.48 30.75
N GLU A 14 38.43 -10.91 31.32
CA GLU A 14 39.53 -11.45 30.51
C GLU A 14 39.08 -12.65 29.65
N GLN A 15 38.11 -13.43 30.13
CA GLN A 15 37.49 -14.51 29.37
C GLN A 15 36.71 -13.99 28.15
N GLU A 16 35.90 -12.93 28.30
CA GLU A 16 35.17 -12.30 27.20
C GLU A 16 36.12 -11.66 26.18
N LYS A 17 37.20 -10.99 26.64
CA LYS A 17 38.23 -10.44 25.76
C LYS A 17 38.93 -11.54 24.96
N LEU A 18 39.32 -12.63 25.62
CA LEU A 18 39.96 -13.78 24.97
C LEU A 18 39.01 -14.45 23.96
N TYR A 19 37.73 -14.59 24.31
CA TYR A 19 36.72 -15.11 23.39
C TYR A 19 36.58 -14.23 22.15
N ILE A 20 36.47 -12.90 22.32
CA ILE A 20 36.38 -11.96 21.19
C ILE A 20 37.64 -12.01 20.33
N ALA A 21 38.83 -12.08 20.93
CA ALA A 21 40.08 -12.18 20.20
C ALA A 21 40.13 -13.46 19.36
N LYS A 22 39.76 -14.62 19.94
CA LYS A 22 39.66 -15.89 19.22
C LYS A 22 38.63 -15.87 18.11
N ALA A 23 37.45 -15.29 18.35
CA ALA A 23 36.40 -15.16 17.35
C ALA A 23 36.84 -14.28 16.16
N LYS A 24 37.53 -13.18 16.44
CA LYS A 24 38.12 -12.32 15.40
C LYS A 24 39.19 -13.05 14.59
N GLN A 25 40.09 -13.77 15.26
CA GLN A 25 41.12 -14.56 14.57
C GLN A 25 40.47 -15.61 13.66
N LEU A 26 39.50 -16.37 14.17
CA LEU A 26 38.77 -17.38 13.41
C LEU A 26 38.10 -16.79 12.16
N TYR A 27 37.50 -15.60 12.28
CA TYR A 27 36.92 -14.90 11.15
C TYR A 27 37.98 -14.47 10.12
N THR A 28 39.10 -13.90 10.57
CA THR A 28 40.22 -13.52 9.70
C THR A 28 40.75 -14.73 8.94
N ASP A 29 41.04 -15.83 9.64
CA ASP A 29 41.54 -17.07 9.05
C ASP A 29 40.55 -17.60 7.99
N CYS A 30 39.24 -17.56 8.30
CA CYS A 30 38.20 -17.99 7.37
C CYS A 30 38.17 -17.14 6.10
N VAL A 31 38.27 -15.83 6.22
CA VAL A 31 38.24 -14.92 5.06
C VAL A 31 39.51 -15.06 4.21
N GLU A 32 40.67 -15.24 4.85
CA GLU A 32 41.93 -15.50 4.15
C GLU A 32 41.87 -16.82 3.38
N GLN A 33 41.37 -17.88 4.00
CA GLN A 33 41.23 -19.18 3.34
C GLN A 33 40.23 -19.14 2.18
N ILE A 34 39.10 -18.43 2.33
CA ILE A 34 38.14 -18.20 1.23
C ILE A 34 38.84 -17.51 0.05
N LYS A 35 39.64 -16.47 0.30
CA LYS A 35 40.36 -15.76 -0.76
C LYS A 35 41.40 -16.64 -1.43
N GLU A 36 42.13 -17.45 -0.66
CA GLU A 36 43.09 -18.41 -1.21
C GLU A 36 42.41 -19.43 -2.12
N ASP A 37 41.29 -20.00 -1.67
CA ASP A 37 40.50 -20.95 -2.45
C ASP A 37 39.98 -20.30 -3.75
N GLN A 38 39.43 -19.09 -3.68
CA GLN A 38 39.00 -18.32 -4.85
C GLN A 38 40.12 -18.02 -5.84
N ASN A 39 41.29 -17.59 -5.34
CA ASN A 39 42.46 -17.31 -6.19
C ASN A 39 42.98 -18.55 -6.91
N ASN A 40 42.82 -19.73 -6.28
CA ASN A 40 43.22 -21.01 -6.84
C ASN A 40 42.10 -21.68 -7.66
N GLY A 41 40.93 -21.05 -7.80
CA GLY A 41 39.79 -21.59 -8.54
C GLY A 41 39.25 -22.90 -7.95
N ARG A 42 39.32 -23.06 -6.62
CA ARG A 42 38.85 -24.27 -5.91
C ARG A 42 37.90 -23.91 -4.76
N LEU A 43 37.17 -24.90 -4.28
CA LEU A 43 36.30 -24.81 -3.10
C LEU A 43 36.65 -25.98 -2.18
N SER A 44 37.32 -25.73 -1.04
CA SER A 44 37.80 -26.82 -0.18
C SER A 44 36.88 -27.13 1.00
N GLN A 45 36.75 -28.41 1.35
CA GLN A 45 36.00 -28.87 2.53
C GLN A 45 36.52 -28.23 3.82
N ALA A 46 37.83 -28.01 3.93
CA ALA A 46 38.44 -27.36 5.09
C ALA A 46 37.91 -25.93 5.29
N THR A 47 37.78 -25.16 4.21
CA THR A 47 37.16 -23.82 4.24
C THR A 47 35.69 -23.92 4.58
N PHE A 48 34.97 -24.89 4.00
CA PHE A 48 33.55 -25.12 4.29
C PHE A 48 33.31 -25.43 5.78
N ASP A 49 34.10 -26.30 6.39
CA ASP A 49 34.00 -26.61 7.82
C ASP A 49 34.34 -25.40 8.71
N LEU A 50 35.29 -24.57 8.26
CA LEU A 50 35.66 -23.33 8.95
C LEU A 50 34.52 -22.30 8.90
N THR A 51 33.81 -22.21 7.77
CA THR A 51 32.67 -21.30 7.62
C THR A 51 31.56 -21.61 8.64
N GLU A 52 31.27 -22.88 8.93
CA GLU A 52 30.28 -23.26 9.94
C GLU A 52 30.64 -22.73 11.33
N LYS A 53 31.90 -22.91 11.75
CA LYS A 53 32.39 -22.43 13.05
C LYS A 53 32.24 -20.93 13.19
N VAL A 54 32.49 -20.19 12.12
CA VAL A 54 32.32 -18.73 12.06
C VAL A 54 30.84 -18.34 12.15
N LEU A 55 29.96 -19.01 11.41
CA LEU A 55 28.53 -18.70 11.39
C LEU A 55 27.82 -19.01 12.71
N ARG A 56 28.28 -20.02 13.45
CA ARG A 56 27.81 -20.29 14.82
C ARG A 56 28.12 -19.15 15.80
N ILE A 57 29.12 -18.32 15.50
CA ILE A 57 29.45 -17.11 16.26
C ILE A 57 28.66 -15.91 15.72
N ASN A 58 28.59 -15.74 14.40
CA ASN A 58 27.92 -14.61 13.77
C ASN A 58 27.30 -15.00 12.41
N PRO A 59 25.97 -15.17 12.32
CA PRO A 59 25.30 -15.49 11.07
C PRO A 59 25.09 -14.29 10.14
N GLU A 60 25.53 -13.07 10.50
CA GLU A 60 25.41 -11.89 9.63
C GLU A 60 26.46 -11.81 8.51
N LEU A 61 27.33 -12.80 8.38
CA LEU A 61 28.49 -12.72 7.50
C LEU A 61 28.15 -13.18 6.08
N ALA A 62 27.67 -12.25 5.25
CA ALA A 62 27.27 -12.50 3.86
C ALA A 62 28.33 -13.22 3.01
N THR A 63 29.61 -12.83 3.11
CA THR A 63 30.72 -13.47 2.38
C THR A 63 30.86 -14.95 2.71
N VAL A 64 30.64 -15.31 3.98
CA VAL A 64 30.76 -16.69 4.47
C VAL A 64 29.60 -17.54 3.94
N TRP A 65 28.37 -17.00 3.95
CA TRP A 65 27.22 -17.66 3.32
C TRP A 65 27.38 -17.83 1.82
N ASN A 66 27.93 -16.83 1.13
CA ASN A 66 28.14 -16.93 -0.32
C ASN A 66 29.10 -18.05 -0.69
N PHE A 67 30.21 -18.21 0.06
CA PHE A 67 31.12 -19.34 -0.13
C PHE A 67 30.40 -20.68 0.08
N ARG A 68 29.56 -20.80 1.14
CA ARG A 68 28.81 -22.05 1.39
C ARG A 68 27.85 -22.40 0.26
N LYS A 69 27.10 -21.42 -0.26
CA LYS A 69 26.19 -21.62 -1.40
C LYS A 69 26.95 -22.06 -2.64
N GLU A 70 28.09 -21.43 -2.93
CA GLU A 70 28.94 -21.80 -4.04
C GLU A 70 29.50 -23.22 -3.89
N TYR A 71 29.92 -23.60 -2.68
CA TYR A 71 30.38 -24.95 -2.37
C TYR A 71 29.29 -26.00 -2.64
N ILE A 72 28.09 -25.80 -2.07
CA ILE A 72 26.96 -26.74 -2.23
C ILE A 72 26.51 -26.81 -3.69
N TYR A 73 26.41 -25.66 -4.38
CA TYR A 73 25.94 -25.60 -5.76
C TYR A 73 26.87 -26.33 -6.75
N ASN A 74 28.18 -26.35 -6.49
CA ASN A 74 29.15 -26.98 -7.37
C ASN A 74 29.41 -28.46 -7.06
N GLU A 75 28.84 -29.03 -5.98
CA GLU A 75 28.98 -30.45 -5.68
C GLU A 75 28.26 -31.30 -6.73
N GLN A 76 28.97 -32.29 -7.28
CA GLN A 76 28.49 -33.15 -8.36
C GLN A 76 28.15 -34.57 -7.85
N ASP A 77 28.70 -34.99 -6.72
CA ASP A 77 28.34 -36.27 -6.10
C ASP A 77 27.04 -36.11 -5.32
N GLU A 78 25.96 -36.69 -5.86
CA GLU A 78 24.62 -36.62 -5.28
C GLU A 78 24.55 -37.12 -3.83
N LYS A 79 25.34 -38.14 -3.46
CA LYS A 79 25.33 -38.65 -2.08
C LYS A 79 25.98 -37.67 -1.12
N VAL A 80 27.06 -37.03 -1.56
CA VAL A 80 27.72 -35.97 -0.79
C VAL A 80 26.79 -34.77 -0.69
N LEU A 81 26.14 -34.39 -1.79
CA LEU A 81 25.20 -33.27 -1.84
C LEU A 81 24.00 -33.49 -0.92
N ASP A 82 23.37 -34.66 -0.93
CA ASP A 82 22.27 -35.02 -0.01
C ASP A 82 22.68 -34.85 1.46
N GLN A 83 23.86 -35.35 1.83
CA GLN A 83 24.41 -35.18 3.18
C GLN A 83 24.67 -33.70 3.52
N LEU A 84 25.22 -32.93 2.57
CA LEU A 84 25.46 -31.49 2.73
C LEU A 84 24.15 -30.73 2.95
N LEU A 85 23.11 -31.03 2.16
CA LEU A 85 21.79 -30.39 2.27
C LEU A 85 21.13 -30.71 3.62
N SER A 86 21.18 -31.97 4.08
CA SER A 86 20.66 -32.39 5.38
C SER A 86 21.37 -31.66 6.54
N ASN A 87 22.69 -31.51 6.44
CA ASN A 87 23.49 -30.77 7.42
C ASN A 87 23.22 -29.27 7.38
N GLU A 88 23.08 -28.67 6.19
CA GLU A 88 22.82 -27.24 6.03
C GLU A 88 21.43 -26.85 6.54
N LEU A 89 20.43 -27.72 6.32
CA LEU A 89 19.09 -27.55 6.89
C LEU A 89 19.15 -27.55 8.42
N SER A 90 19.89 -28.49 9.01
CA SER A 90 20.05 -28.59 10.46
C SER A 90 20.84 -27.41 11.04
N LEU A 91 21.90 -26.98 10.35
CA LEU A 91 22.72 -25.83 10.74
C LEU A 91 21.86 -24.56 10.77
N THR A 92 21.20 -24.23 9.66
CA THR A 92 20.42 -22.99 9.54
C THR A 92 19.26 -22.94 10.54
N GLU A 93 18.56 -24.05 10.78
CA GLU A 93 17.54 -24.13 11.84
C GLU A 93 18.14 -23.83 13.22
N SER A 94 19.30 -24.44 13.54
CA SER A 94 19.95 -24.25 14.85
C SER A 94 20.39 -22.79 15.11
N LEU A 95 20.69 -22.04 14.04
CA LEU A 95 21.17 -20.66 14.15
C LEU A 95 20.05 -19.66 14.48
N PHE A 96 18.79 -19.96 14.15
CA PHE A 96 17.66 -19.06 14.48
C PHE A 96 17.48 -18.87 15.98
N LYS A 97 17.89 -19.82 16.81
CA LYS A 97 17.85 -19.70 18.27
C LYS A 97 18.70 -18.52 18.78
N ASN A 98 19.81 -18.24 18.11
CA ASN A 98 20.76 -17.21 18.54
C ASN A 98 20.51 -15.88 17.83
N ASP A 99 20.15 -15.90 16.54
CA ASP A 99 19.91 -14.68 15.76
C ASP A 99 18.68 -14.81 14.84
N PRO A 100 17.46 -14.77 15.40
CA PRO A 100 16.22 -14.95 14.65
C PRO A 100 15.90 -13.78 13.71
N LYS A 101 16.68 -12.69 13.77
CA LYS A 101 16.48 -11.47 12.95
C LYS A 101 17.55 -11.31 11.88
N SER A 102 18.34 -12.37 11.66
CA SER A 102 19.43 -12.33 10.72
C SER A 102 18.97 -12.37 9.26
N TYR A 103 19.19 -11.27 8.52
CA TYR A 103 18.77 -11.21 7.11
C TYR A 103 19.51 -12.25 6.26
N ASN A 104 20.81 -12.40 6.51
CA ASN A 104 21.65 -13.34 5.77
C ASN A 104 21.26 -14.79 6.06
N LEU A 105 20.90 -15.12 7.31
CA LEU A 105 20.41 -16.45 7.66
C LEU A 105 19.08 -16.77 6.96
N TRP A 106 18.09 -15.87 7.04
CA TRP A 106 16.80 -16.05 6.36
C TRP A 106 16.96 -16.13 4.84
N SER A 107 17.84 -15.33 4.25
CA SER A 107 18.14 -15.36 2.82
C SER A 107 18.82 -16.67 2.41
N ASN A 108 19.75 -17.20 3.22
CA ASN A 108 20.39 -18.48 2.95
C ASN A 108 19.40 -19.63 3.07
N ARG A 109 18.54 -19.60 4.08
CA ARG A 109 17.46 -20.59 4.26
C ARG A 109 16.51 -20.61 3.07
N ALA A 110 16.09 -19.44 2.57
CA ALA A 110 15.25 -19.36 1.38
C ALA A 110 15.93 -19.92 0.13
N TRP A 111 17.21 -19.60 -0.10
CA TRP A 111 18.00 -20.18 -1.19
C TRP A 111 18.07 -21.70 -1.10
N LEU A 112 18.30 -22.24 0.11
CA LEU A 112 18.39 -23.69 0.33
C LEU A 112 17.08 -24.41 0.00
N LEU A 113 15.93 -23.84 0.40
CA LEU A 113 14.62 -24.37 0.05
C LEU A 113 14.39 -24.32 -1.47
N GLU A 114 14.69 -23.18 -2.11
CA GLU A 114 14.57 -23.04 -3.56
C GLU A 114 15.44 -24.06 -4.31
N PHE A 115 16.68 -24.28 -3.85
CA PHE A 115 17.59 -25.27 -4.40
C PHE A 115 16.99 -26.68 -4.32
N ILE A 116 16.47 -27.08 -3.17
CA ILE A 116 15.88 -28.43 -2.98
C ILE A 116 14.56 -28.60 -3.75
N ILE A 117 13.71 -27.57 -3.80
CA ILE A 117 12.44 -27.62 -4.53
C ILE A 117 12.67 -27.86 -6.04
N ASN A 118 13.73 -27.25 -6.58
CA ASN A 118 14.11 -27.41 -7.98
C ASN A 118 14.99 -28.65 -8.24
N PHE A 119 15.38 -29.39 -7.20
CA PHE A 119 16.17 -30.61 -7.33
C PHE A 119 15.34 -31.71 -8.03
N GLU A 120 15.84 -32.25 -9.14
CA GLU A 120 15.18 -33.31 -9.91
C GLU A 120 15.22 -34.63 -9.12
N ASP A 121 14.13 -35.40 -9.20
CA ASP A 121 14.01 -36.72 -8.55
C ASP A 121 14.40 -36.74 -7.05
N ALA A 122 14.09 -35.64 -6.35
CA ALA A 122 14.44 -35.43 -4.94
C ALA A 122 14.01 -36.58 -4.00
N ASP A 123 12.88 -37.25 -4.30
CA ASP A 123 12.41 -38.39 -3.53
C ASP A 123 13.37 -39.60 -3.59
N GLU A 124 14.05 -39.79 -4.71
CA GLU A 124 15.01 -40.88 -4.95
C GLU A 124 16.41 -40.54 -4.41
N HIS A 125 16.84 -39.28 -4.59
CA HIS A 125 18.23 -38.88 -4.32
C HIS A 125 18.46 -38.27 -2.94
N LEU A 126 17.45 -37.65 -2.31
CA LEU A 126 17.61 -36.98 -1.01
C LEU A 126 17.27 -37.89 0.18
N VAL A 127 18.00 -39.00 0.31
CA VAL A 127 17.74 -40.05 1.31
C VAL A 127 18.14 -39.62 2.72
N GLU A 128 19.26 -38.92 2.87
CA GLU A 128 19.77 -38.42 4.16
C GLU A 128 19.02 -37.17 4.62
N VAL A 129 18.51 -36.34 3.72
CA VAL A 129 17.51 -35.31 4.09
C VAL A 129 16.26 -35.99 4.68
N GLN A 130 15.77 -37.07 4.05
CA GLN A 130 14.60 -37.81 4.55
C GLN A 130 14.84 -38.46 5.92
N ARG A 131 15.94 -39.19 6.06
CA ARG A 131 16.26 -39.96 7.28
C ARG A 131 16.80 -39.12 8.42
N GLY A 132 17.51 -38.03 8.09
CA GLY A 132 18.11 -37.12 9.05
C GLY A 132 17.17 -35.99 9.40
N TYR A 133 17.01 -35.04 8.48
CA TYR A 133 16.30 -33.79 8.75
C TYR A 133 14.77 -33.94 8.80
N LEU A 134 14.15 -34.81 7.99
CA LEU A 134 12.69 -34.95 7.91
C LEU A 134 12.12 -36.12 8.72
N ASN A 135 12.90 -36.73 9.60
CA ASN A 135 12.50 -37.94 10.33
C ASN A 135 11.27 -37.76 11.25
N ASP A 136 11.00 -36.54 11.70
CA ASP A 136 9.87 -36.15 12.56
C ASP A 136 8.62 -35.79 11.75
N THR A 137 8.74 -35.71 10.42
CA THR A 137 7.65 -35.36 9.49
C THR A 137 7.31 -36.55 8.60
N THR A 138 7.56 -37.77 9.08
CA THR A 138 7.22 -39.01 8.36
C THR A 138 5.73 -39.31 8.37
N SER A 139 4.98 -38.73 9.31
CA SER A 139 3.52 -38.73 9.31
C SER A 139 3.01 -37.31 9.52
N TYR A 140 1.92 -36.97 8.83
CA TYR A 140 1.20 -35.71 8.99
C TYR A 140 0.17 -35.74 10.15
N ASP A 141 0.10 -36.86 10.90
CA ASP A 141 -0.91 -37.09 11.93
C ASP A 141 -0.81 -36.11 13.10
N ASP A 142 0.39 -35.72 13.49
CA ASP A 142 0.63 -34.85 14.65
C ASP A 142 0.45 -33.35 14.33
N LEU A 143 0.14 -33.00 13.08
CA LEU A 143 -0.06 -31.61 12.68
C LEU A 143 -1.36 -31.04 13.24
N ASP A 144 -1.39 -29.79 13.66
CA ASP A 144 -2.66 -29.09 13.94
C ASP A 144 -3.29 -28.54 12.66
N TYR A 145 -3.66 -29.47 11.77
CA TYR A 145 -4.40 -29.22 10.54
C TYR A 145 -5.71 -29.99 10.51
N THR A 146 -6.62 -29.61 9.62
CA THR A 146 -7.88 -30.35 9.46
C THR A 146 -7.61 -31.80 9.00
N PRO A 147 -8.42 -32.78 9.43
CA PRO A 147 -8.25 -34.16 9.00
C PRO A 147 -8.20 -34.32 7.47
N SER A 148 -9.08 -33.62 6.74
CA SER A 148 -9.10 -33.62 5.28
C SER A 148 -7.78 -33.16 4.65
N PHE A 149 -7.14 -32.13 5.22
CA PHE A 149 -5.87 -31.63 4.69
C PHE A 149 -4.74 -32.62 4.97
N LYS A 150 -4.76 -33.30 6.13
CA LYS A 150 -3.79 -34.37 6.43
C LYS A 150 -3.92 -35.54 5.47
N GLU A 151 -5.14 -35.94 5.14
CA GLU A 151 -5.41 -36.97 4.13
C GLU A 151 -4.86 -36.56 2.76
N SER A 152 -5.09 -35.31 2.34
CA SER A 152 -4.50 -34.78 1.10
C SER A 152 -2.97 -34.75 1.15
N LEU A 153 -2.36 -34.29 2.26
CA LEU A 153 -0.89 -34.30 2.42
C LEU A 153 -0.34 -35.73 2.30
N ALA A 154 -0.97 -36.71 2.94
CA ALA A 154 -0.56 -38.11 2.87
C ALA A 154 -0.72 -38.70 1.46
N LYS A 155 -1.75 -38.28 0.72
CA LYS A 155 -1.98 -38.70 -0.68
C LYS A 155 -0.88 -38.21 -1.62
N TYR A 156 -0.42 -36.98 -1.46
CA TYR A 156 0.56 -36.31 -2.34
C TYR A 156 1.99 -36.36 -1.79
N ASP A 157 2.25 -37.19 -0.78
CA ASP A 157 3.50 -37.19 -0.02
C ASP A 157 4.75 -37.19 -0.91
N SER A 158 5.68 -36.29 -0.60
CA SER A 158 6.99 -36.18 -1.26
C SER A 158 7.98 -35.50 -0.33
N VAL A 159 9.27 -35.63 -0.61
CA VAL A 159 10.35 -34.95 0.13
C VAL A 159 10.15 -33.44 0.12
N LYS A 160 9.81 -32.88 -1.05
CA LYS A 160 9.60 -31.44 -1.22
C LYS A 160 8.41 -30.95 -0.37
N LEU A 161 7.32 -31.72 -0.34
CA LEU A 161 6.15 -31.41 0.47
C LEU A 161 6.47 -31.49 1.96
N ARG A 162 7.07 -32.59 2.44
CA ARG A 162 7.46 -32.77 3.85
C ARG A 162 8.42 -31.68 4.32
N LEU A 163 9.40 -31.31 3.50
CA LEU A 163 10.33 -30.22 3.80
C LEU A 163 9.61 -28.90 4.02
N LEU A 164 8.69 -28.54 3.13
CA LEU A 164 7.97 -27.28 3.21
C LEU A 164 6.96 -27.27 4.37
N ILE A 165 6.31 -28.38 4.67
CA ILE A 165 5.47 -28.51 5.86
C ILE A 165 6.30 -28.34 7.13
N LYS A 166 7.49 -28.96 7.21
CA LYS A 166 8.43 -28.76 8.31
C LYS A 166 8.87 -27.29 8.44
N GLU A 167 9.05 -26.58 7.32
CA GLU A 167 9.36 -25.15 7.33
C GLU A 167 8.22 -24.30 7.89
N ILE A 168 6.96 -24.62 7.55
CA ILE A 168 5.78 -23.97 8.16
C ILE A 168 5.75 -24.20 9.68
N LEU A 169 6.08 -25.41 10.14
CA LEU A 169 6.19 -25.72 11.58
C LEU A 169 7.35 -24.99 12.26
N LEU A 170 8.49 -24.83 11.58
CA LEU A 170 9.60 -24.01 12.08
C LEU A 170 9.14 -22.56 12.24
N CYS A 171 8.42 -22.01 11.26
CA CYS A 171 7.82 -20.68 11.37
C CYS A 171 6.87 -20.57 12.57
N ASN A 172 6.02 -21.57 12.82
CA ASN A 172 5.14 -21.57 13.99
C ASN A 172 5.96 -21.44 15.29
N ARG A 173 6.99 -22.29 15.47
CA ARG A 173 7.85 -22.26 16.68
C ARG A 173 8.55 -20.91 16.88
N LEU A 174 9.01 -20.30 15.78
CA LEU A 174 9.70 -19.02 15.83
C LEU A 174 8.74 -17.86 16.12
N LEU A 175 7.50 -17.93 15.62
CA LEU A 175 6.45 -16.95 15.90
C LEU A 175 5.85 -17.12 17.30
N ASP A 176 5.82 -18.33 17.86
CA ASP A 176 5.48 -18.54 19.27
C ASP A 176 6.50 -17.85 20.21
N SER A 177 7.74 -17.67 19.73
CA SER A 177 8.82 -17.01 20.49
C SER A 177 8.87 -15.49 20.28
N ASP A 178 8.68 -15.02 19.03
CA ASP A 178 8.58 -13.60 18.67
C ASP A 178 7.52 -13.43 17.57
N ASP A 179 6.29 -13.20 18.00
CA ASP A 179 5.10 -13.13 17.15
C ASP A 179 5.06 -11.90 16.23
N ARG A 180 6.01 -10.97 16.41
CA ARG A 180 6.22 -9.79 15.57
C ARG A 180 7.50 -9.88 14.73
N ASN A 181 8.14 -11.05 14.67
CA ASN A 181 9.30 -11.25 13.80
C ASN A 181 8.89 -11.21 12.32
N PHE A 182 9.00 -10.02 11.71
CA PHE A 182 8.62 -9.82 10.32
C PHE A 182 9.43 -10.67 9.32
N HIS A 183 10.67 -11.08 9.66
CA HIS A 183 11.44 -11.97 8.82
C HIS A 183 10.80 -13.36 8.75
N CYS A 184 10.34 -13.86 9.90
CA CYS A 184 9.65 -15.14 9.98
C CYS A 184 8.30 -15.09 9.26
N TRP A 185 7.50 -14.03 9.45
CA TRP A 185 6.26 -13.82 8.69
C TRP A 185 6.50 -13.79 7.17
N ARG A 186 7.55 -13.08 6.72
CA ARG A 186 7.93 -13.04 5.30
C ARG A 186 8.37 -14.41 4.80
N HIS A 187 9.16 -15.15 5.58
CA HIS A 187 9.60 -16.49 5.22
C HIS A 187 8.44 -17.48 5.14
N ARG A 188 7.47 -17.38 6.04
CA ARG A 188 6.23 -18.15 5.97
C ARG A 188 5.50 -17.94 4.64
N VAL A 189 5.33 -16.69 4.21
CA VAL A 189 4.72 -16.38 2.89
C VAL A 189 5.53 -17.00 1.76
N PHE A 190 6.86 -16.91 1.81
CA PHE A 190 7.73 -17.55 0.83
C PHE A 190 7.53 -19.07 0.78
N ALA A 191 7.52 -19.76 1.93
CA ALA A 191 7.28 -21.20 2.01
C ALA A 191 5.91 -21.60 1.46
N LEU A 192 4.87 -20.78 1.66
CA LEU A 192 3.53 -21.00 1.08
C LEU A 192 3.52 -20.83 -0.45
N CYS A 193 4.26 -19.85 -0.98
CA CYS A 193 4.45 -19.72 -2.42
C CYS A 193 5.15 -20.95 -3.01
N CYS A 194 6.17 -21.47 -2.32
CA CYS A 194 6.84 -22.71 -2.68
C CYS A 194 5.89 -23.92 -2.62
N LEU A 195 5.06 -24.03 -1.58
CA LEU A 195 4.06 -25.10 -1.48
C LEU A 195 3.07 -25.05 -2.64
N ARG A 196 2.60 -23.85 -3.01
CA ARG A 196 1.75 -23.67 -4.18
C ARG A 196 2.43 -24.09 -5.48
N TYR A 197 3.71 -23.78 -5.64
CA TYR A 197 4.46 -24.22 -6.82
C TYR A 197 4.53 -25.75 -6.87
N VAL A 198 4.88 -26.39 -5.76
CA VAL A 198 4.93 -27.87 -5.64
C VAL A 198 3.55 -28.49 -5.86
N SER A 199 2.48 -27.91 -5.32
CA SER A 199 1.12 -28.44 -5.45
C SER A 199 0.64 -28.47 -6.90
N VAL A 200 1.03 -27.49 -7.71
CA VAL A 200 0.73 -27.47 -9.16
C VAL A 200 1.42 -28.62 -9.86
N ASN A 201 2.71 -28.87 -9.56
CA ASN A 201 3.45 -29.98 -10.14
C ASN A 201 2.87 -31.35 -9.74
N LEU A 202 2.27 -31.43 -8.55
CA LEU A 202 1.58 -32.63 -8.04
C LEU A 202 0.14 -32.77 -8.56
N SER A 203 -0.38 -31.83 -9.36
CA SER A 203 -1.78 -31.79 -9.80
C SER A 203 -2.77 -31.85 -8.62
N TRP A 204 -2.49 -31.07 -7.57
CA TRP A 204 -3.34 -30.95 -6.39
C TRP A 204 -4.29 -29.76 -6.54
N ASP A 205 -5.41 -29.99 -7.23
CA ASP A 205 -6.36 -28.94 -7.61
C ASP A 205 -7.00 -28.21 -6.42
N SER A 206 -7.27 -28.93 -5.31
CA SER A 206 -7.89 -28.37 -4.10
C SER A 206 -6.90 -27.71 -3.14
N PHE A 207 -5.59 -27.70 -3.44
CA PHE A 207 -4.56 -27.25 -2.51
C PHE A 207 -4.80 -25.82 -2.01
N ILE A 208 -5.15 -24.92 -2.92
CA ILE A 208 -5.32 -23.50 -2.61
C ILE A 208 -6.41 -23.30 -1.56
N ASP A 209 -7.59 -23.89 -1.76
CA ASP A 209 -8.69 -23.75 -0.82
C ASP A 209 -8.39 -24.40 0.53
N GLU A 210 -7.78 -25.60 0.52
CA GLU A 210 -7.41 -26.31 1.74
C GLU A 210 -6.32 -25.57 2.54
N MET A 211 -5.27 -25.08 1.87
CA MET A 211 -4.16 -24.38 2.50
C MET A 211 -4.61 -23.05 3.09
N HIS A 212 -5.42 -22.28 2.36
CA HIS A 212 -5.91 -21.03 2.89
C HIS A 212 -6.82 -21.21 4.12
N HIS A 213 -7.56 -22.33 4.18
CA HIS A 213 -8.32 -22.66 5.38
C HIS A 213 -7.39 -22.89 6.59
N GLN A 214 -6.25 -23.56 6.40
CA GLN A 214 -5.25 -23.71 7.48
C GLN A 214 -4.61 -22.38 7.86
N GLU A 215 -4.29 -21.50 6.89
CA GLU A 215 -3.69 -20.19 7.20
C GLU A 215 -4.65 -19.29 7.97
N LEU A 216 -5.94 -19.33 7.65
CA LEU A 216 -6.93 -18.57 8.41
C LEU A 216 -7.02 -19.07 9.86
N ARG A 217 -7.05 -20.39 10.07
CA ARG A 217 -6.99 -20.99 11.42
C ARG A 217 -5.71 -20.63 12.17
N PHE A 218 -4.58 -20.56 11.47
CA PHE A 218 -3.31 -20.12 12.06
C PHE A 218 -3.39 -18.66 12.53
N ILE A 219 -3.86 -17.75 11.67
CA ILE A 219 -3.99 -16.32 12.01
C ILE A 219 -5.00 -16.09 13.12
N ASP A 220 -6.13 -16.79 13.12
CA ASP A 220 -7.13 -16.72 14.19
C ASP A 220 -6.50 -17.05 15.54
N ARG A 221 -5.66 -18.09 15.61
CA ARG A 221 -4.91 -18.44 16.82
C ARG A 221 -3.91 -17.36 17.21
N MET A 222 -3.17 -16.79 16.25
CA MET A 222 -2.20 -15.73 16.52
C MET A 222 -2.87 -14.47 17.09
N ILE A 223 -4.02 -14.08 16.53
CA ILE A 223 -4.80 -12.93 17.02
C ILE A 223 -5.40 -13.22 18.40
N GLN A 224 -5.95 -14.43 18.62
CA GLN A 224 -6.51 -14.82 19.91
C GLN A 224 -5.45 -14.89 21.02
N ALA A 225 -4.23 -15.33 20.68
CA ALA A 225 -3.11 -15.34 21.61
C ALA A 225 -2.60 -13.93 21.93
N ASN A 226 -2.65 -13.01 20.96
CA ASN A 226 -2.22 -11.63 21.13
C ASN A 226 -2.97 -10.67 20.18
N PHE A 227 -4.00 -9.98 20.69
CA PHE A 227 -4.75 -8.98 19.92
C PHE A 227 -3.91 -7.80 19.43
N SER A 228 -2.77 -7.53 20.06
CA SER A 228 -1.81 -6.49 19.67
C SER A 228 -0.88 -6.91 18.54
N ASN A 229 -1.03 -8.13 17.99
CA ASN A 229 -0.16 -8.64 16.94
C ASN A 229 -0.49 -7.99 15.58
N TYR A 230 0.14 -6.85 15.28
CA TYR A 230 0.02 -6.17 13.99
C TYR A 230 0.33 -7.07 12.79
N SER A 231 1.33 -7.95 12.90
CA SER A 231 1.71 -8.84 11.80
C SER A 231 0.60 -9.81 11.45
N ALA A 232 -0.11 -10.36 12.45
CA ALA A 232 -1.25 -11.24 12.22
C ALA A 232 -2.44 -10.49 11.57
N TRP A 233 -2.77 -9.29 12.05
CA TRP A 233 -3.81 -8.44 11.44
C TRP A 233 -3.48 -8.07 10.00
N HIS A 234 -2.23 -7.65 9.74
CA HIS A 234 -1.78 -7.33 8.40
C HIS A 234 -1.82 -8.55 7.48
N TYR A 235 -1.33 -9.71 7.95
CA TYR A 235 -1.41 -10.95 7.17
C TYR A 235 -2.86 -11.29 6.83
N ARG A 236 -3.80 -11.09 7.76
CA ARG A 236 -5.23 -11.29 7.51
C ARG A 236 -5.75 -10.44 6.34
N THR A 237 -5.30 -9.19 6.19
CA THR A 237 -5.68 -8.35 5.02
C THR A 237 -5.20 -8.93 3.69
N LEU A 238 -4.07 -9.65 3.68
CA LEU A 238 -3.53 -10.27 2.47
C LEU A 238 -4.37 -11.47 2.01
N LEU A 239 -5.14 -12.08 2.93
CA LEU A 239 -6.07 -13.16 2.63
C LEU A 239 -7.45 -12.67 2.17
N SER A 240 -7.67 -11.36 2.04
CA SER A 240 -8.98 -10.77 1.69
C SER A 240 -9.51 -11.17 0.30
N ASN A 241 -8.67 -11.69 -0.59
CA ASN A 241 -9.10 -12.20 -1.91
C ASN A 241 -9.81 -13.56 -1.85
N MET A 242 -9.87 -14.19 -0.67
CA MET A 242 -10.43 -15.52 -0.48
C MET A 242 -11.95 -15.58 -0.56
N PRO A 243 -12.57 -16.71 -0.97
CA PRO A 243 -14.02 -16.86 -1.01
C PRO A 243 -14.74 -16.48 0.30
N GLN A 244 -14.16 -16.81 1.46
CA GLN A 244 -14.67 -16.41 2.77
C GLN A 244 -14.52 -14.91 3.10
N PHE A 245 -14.11 -14.07 2.16
CA PHE A 245 -14.11 -12.62 2.26
C PHE A 245 -14.91 -11.95 1.13
N LYS A 246 -15.62 -12.74 0.30
CA LYS A 246 -16.38 -12.24 -0.87
C LYS A 246 -17.87 -12.01 -0.65
N LEU A 247 -18.42 -12.29 0.54
CA LEU A 247 -19.85 -12.15 0.85
C LEU A 247 -20.05 -11.19 2.02
N LEU A 248 -21.18 -10.47 2.03
CA LEU A 248 -21.53 -9.54 3.12
C LEU A 248 -21.59 -10.19 4.51
N GLU A 249 -21.96 -11.47 4.58
CA GLU A 249 -21.90 -12.23 5.85
C GLU A 249 -20.48 -12.33 6.42
N ASN A 250 -19.47 -12.31 5.55
CA ASN A 250 -18.08 -12.36 5.96
C ASN A 250 -17.64 -11.04 6.59
N TYR A 251 -18.08 -9.91 6.03
CA TYR A 251 -17.88 -8.61 6.67
C TYR A 251 -18.43 -8.61 8.10
N LYS A 252 -19.61 -9.17 8.35
CA LYS A 252 -20.17 -9.24 9.71
C LYS A 252 -19.25 -10.00 10.65
N LYS A 253 -18.72 -11.16 10.24
CA LYS A 253 -17.77 -11.94 11.05
C LYS A 253 -16.48 -11.18 11.33
N GLU A 254 -15.90 -10.55 10.32
CA GLU A 254 -14.68 -9.74 10.47
C GLU A 254 -14.91 -8.51 11.34
N SER A 255 -16.07 -7.86 11.19
CA SER A 255 -16.51 -6.71 11.99
C SER A 255 -16.63 -7.09 13.46
N GLU A 256 -17.29 -8.21 13.79
CA GLU A 256 -17.40 -8.68 15.18
C GLU A 256 -16.05 -9.08 15.78
N LEU A 257 -15.17 -9.71 14.99
CA LEU A 257 -13.81 -10.03 15.43
C LEU A 257 -13.02 -8.77 15.81
N VAL A 258 -12.97 -7.78 14.93
CA VAL A 258 -12.23 -6.54 15.21
C VAL A 258 -12.88 -5.73 16.32
N LYS A 259 -14.23 -5.68 16.39
CA LYS A 259 -14.95 -5.01 17.49
C LYS A 259 -14.60 -5.62 18.83
N THR A 260 -14.62 -6.95 18.94
CA THR A 260 -14.23 -7.65 20.17
C THR A 260 -12.82 -7.26 20.61
N ALA A 261 -11.89 -7.20 19.66
CA ALA A 261 -10.52 -6.78 19.91
C ALA A 261 -10.45 -5.31 20.35
N ILE A 262 -11.20 -4.39 19.72
CA ILE A 262 -11.26 -2.97 20.10
C ILE A 262 -11.81 -2.80 21.52
N PHE A 263 -12.88 -3.51 21.88
CA PHE A 263 -13.46 -3.44 23.23
C PHE A 263 -12.53 -4.03 24.29
N THR A 264 -11.64 -4.95 23.90
CA THR A 264 -10.66 -5.55 24.82
C THR A 264 -9.45 -4.64 25.01
N GLU A 265 -8.89 -4.10 23.93
CA GLU A 265 -7.68 -3.26 23.93
C GLU A 265 -7.88 -1.98 23.10
N PRO A 266 -8.69 -1.01 23.59
CA PRO A 266 -9.09 0.16 22.82
C PRO A 266 -7.93 1.10 22.49
N ASN A 267 -6.79 0.99 23.18
CA ASN A 267 -5.60 1.79 22.91
C ASN A 267 -4.62 1.13 21.91
N ASP A 268 -4.90 -0.08 21.42
CA ASP A 268 -4.01 -0.78 20.49
C ASP A 268 -4.17 -0.29 19.05
N GLN A 269 -3.11 0.31 18.52
CA GLN A 269 -3.09 0.84 17.16
C GLN A 269 -3.40 -0.19 16.07
N SER A 270 -2.93 -1.43 16.23
CA SER A 270 -2.97 -2.47 15.22
C SER A 270 -4.41 -2.85 14.90
N ILE A 271 -5.22 -2.97 15.94
CA ILE A 271 -6.64 -3.31 15.86
C ILE A 271 -7.38 -2.22 15.09
N TRP A 272 -7.13 -0.95 15.43
CA TRP A 272 -7.74 0.18 14.73
C TRP A 272 -7.29 0.30 13.27
N GLN A 273 -6.04 -0.03 12.95
CA GLN A 273 -5.59 -0.03 11.57
C GLN A 273 -6.33 -1.09 10.73
N TYR A 274 -6.58 -2.27 11.29
CA TYR A 274 -7.41 -3.28 10.64
C TYR A 274 -8.87 -2.82 10.48
N TYR A 275 -9.45 -2.21 11.52
CA TYR A 275 -10.80 -1.64 11.46
C TYR A 275 -10.95 -0.59 10.36
N LEU A 276 -10.00 0.35 10.26
CA LEU A 276 -10.04 1.42 9.25
C LEU A 276 -9.94 0.85 7.83
N TRP A 277 -9.14 -0.20 7.62
CA TRP A 277 -9.11 -0.94 6.35
C TRP A 277 -10.45 -1.65 6.08
N LEU A 278 -11.03 -2.30 7.10
CA LEU A 278 -12.28 -3.04 6.98
C LEU A 278 -13.44 -2.14 6.54
N ILE A 279 -13.56 -0.96 7.13
CA ILE A 279 -14.61 0.02 6.79
C ILE A 279 -14.29 0.78 5.51
N GLY A 280 -13.02 1.16 5.32
CA GLY A 280 -12.61 2.08 4.25
C GLY A 280 -12.44 1.41 2.90
N GLU A 281 -11.79 0.25 2.84
CA GLU A 281 -11.43 -0.43 1.59
C GLU A 281 -12.28 -1.68 1.38
N PHE A 282 -12.41 -2.52 2.40
CA PHE A 282 -13.01 -3.84 2.28
C PHE A 282 -14.53 -3.80 2.09
N LEU A 283 -15.27 -3.12 2.98
CA LEU A 283 -16.74 -3.04 2.90
C LEU A 283 -17.24 -2.42 1.57
N PRO A 284 -16.70 -1.28 1.10
CA PRO A 284 -17.09 -0.73 -0.20
C PRO A 284 -16.78 -1.70 -1.35
N GLY A 285 -15.57 -2.28 -1.36
CA GLY A 285 -15.17 -3.25 -2.39
C GLY A 285 -16.07 -4.48 -2.43
N LEU A 286 -16.65 -4.87 -1.30
CA LEU A 286 -17.60 -5.97 -1.20
C LEU A 286 -19.01 -5.61 -1.67
N MET A 287 -19.52 -4.46 -1.24
CA MET A 287 -20.91 -4.05 -1.51
C MET A 287 -21.13 -3.62 -2.95
N PHE A 288 -20.10 -3.08 -3.59
CA PHE A 288 -20.18 -2.56 -4.95
C PHE A 288 -19.33 -3.34 -5.95
N LYS A 289 -18.97 -4.59 -5.62
CA LYS A 289 -18.12 -5.45 -6.46
C LYS A 289 -18.67 -5.70 -7.86
N ASP A 290 -20.00 -5.86 -7.96
CA ASP A 290 -20.71 -6.16 -9.21
C ASP A 290 -21.19 -4.90 -9.91
N CYS A 291 -21.12 -3.75 -9.24
CA CYS A 291 -21.22 -2.46 -9.89
C CYS A 291 -19.90 -2.28 -10.64
N GLN A 292 -19.93 -2.03 -11.96
CA GLN A 292 -18.73 -1.68 -12.73
C GLN A 292 -18.21 -0.31 -12.27
N LEU A 293 -17.66 -0.24 -11.07
CA LEU A 293 -17.07 0.93 -10.48
C LEU A 293 -15.70 1.13 -11.12
N GLU A 294 -15.67 1.93 -12.18
CA GLU A 294 -14.42 2.54 -12.62
C GLU A 294 -14.08 3.65 -11.61
N MET A 295 -13.16 3.34 -10.69
CA MET A 295 -12.51 4.35 -9.87
C MET A 295 -11.53 5.12 -10.75
N GLU A 296 -12.02 6.18 -11.37
CA GLU A 296 -11.15 7.11 -12.07
C GLU A 296 -10.66 8.19 -11.11
N THR A 297 -9.34 8.32 -10.96
CA THR A 297 -8.76 9.44 -10.22
C THR A 297 -9.20 10.75 -10.86
N SER A 298 -10.03 11.49 -10.13
CA SER A 298 -10.51 12.80 -10.52
C SER A 298 -9.39 13.83 -10.54
N PHE A 299 -9.10 14.35 -11.72
CA PHE A 299 -8.15 15.44 -11.91
C PHE A 299 -8.88 16.65 -12.49
N TYR A 300 -8.81 17.80 -11.81
CA TYR A 300 -9.50 19.02 -12.25
C TYR A 300 -8.60 20.24 -12.16
N VAL A 301 -8.91 21.27 -12.95
CA VAL A 301 -8.28 22.59 -12.83
C VAL A 301 -8.92 23.30 -11.64
N SER A 302 -8.13 23.58 -10.61
CA SER A 302 -8.56 24.25 -9.38
C SER A 302 -8.46 25.77 -9.43
N ASP A 303 -7.62 26.34 -10.30
CA ASP A 303 -7.56 27.79 -10.56
C ASP A 303 -7.05 28.08 -11.98
N ILE A 304 -7.50 29.19 -12.57
CA ILE A 304 -7.05 29.68 -13.88
C ILE A 304 -6.71 31.16 -13.76
N TYR A 305 -5.54 31.56 -14.24
CA TYR A 305 -5.15 32.96 -14.34
C TYR A 305 -4.73 33.29 -15.77
N ILE A 306 -5.33 34.32 -16.36
CA ILE A 306 -5.01 34.76 -17.73
C ILE A 306 -4.45 36.17 -17.66
N ARG A 307 -3.26 36.36 -18.23
CA ARG A 307 -2.66 37.68 -18.47
C ARG A 307 -2.68 37.94 -19.97
N LEU A 308 -3.37 39.02 -20.33
CA LEU A 308 -3.54 39.48 -21.71
C LEU A 308 -2.61 40.69 -21.96
N PRO A 309 -2.23 40.94 -23.22
CA PRO A 309 -1.40 42.09 -23.57
C PRO A 309 -2.14 43.42 -23.32
N GLU A 310 -1.43 44.40 -22.75
CA GLU A 310 -1.94 45.76 -22.57
C GLU A 310 -2.11 46.45 -23.93
N VAL A 311 -3.31 47.00 -24.20
CA VAL A 311 -3.68 47.62 -25.49
C VAL A 311 -2.74 48.77 -25.92
N THR A 312 -1.99 49.34 -24.97
CA THR A 312 -1.16 50.55 -25.15
C THR A 312 0.35 50.29 -25.25
N ARG A 313 0.82 49.05 -25.10
CA ARG A 313 2.25 48.69 -25.23
C ARG A 313 2.45 47.57 -26.25
N LYS A 314 3.64 47.53 -26.87
CA LYS A 314 4.16 46.44 -27.72
C LYS A 314 4.41 45.15 -26.90
N GLU A 315 3.49 44.75 -26.01
CA GLU A 315 3.56 43.43 -25.39
C GLU A 315 2.89 42.42 -26.32
N ASP A 316 3.70 41.53 -26.88
CA ASP A 316 3.30 40.52 -27.86
C ASP A 316 3.12 39.15 -27.20
N ARG A 317 2.57 39.09 -25.98
CA ARG A 317 2.46 37.85 -25.21
C ARG A 317 1.13 37.70 -24.50
N THR A 318 0.63 36.47 -24.50
CA THR A 318 -0.48 36.03 -23.65
C THR A 318 0.01 34.90 -22.76
N GLU A 319 -0.34 34.95 -21.49
CA GLU A 319 0.06 33.97 -20.49
C GLU A 319 -1.18 33.40 -19.81
N ILE A 320 -1.26 32.07 -19.76
CA ILE A 320 -2.32 31.32 -19.08
C ILE A 320 -1.64 30.49 -17.98
N ARG A 321 -2.05 30.65 -16.73
CA ARG A 321 -1.64 29.78 -15.64
C ARG A 321 -2.80 28.88 -15.25
N LEU A 322 -2.51 27.60 -15.07
CA LEU A 322 -3.46 26.59 -14.63
C LEU A 322 -2.95 25.98 -13.33
N LYS A 323 -3.81 25.93 -12.31
CA LYS A 323 -3.60 25.12 -11.11
C LYS A 323 -4.49 23.89 -11.17
N PHE A 324 -3.97 22.75 -10.77
CA PHE A 324 -4.69 21.49 -10.77
C PHE A 324 -4.86 20.93 -9.36
N SER A 325 -5.85 20.07 -9.20
CA SER A 325 -6.20 19.41 -7.94
C SER A 325 -5.11 18.45 -7.43
N THR A 326 -4.31 17.88 -8.34
CA THR A 326 -3.15 17.03 -8.00
C THR A 326 -1.92 17.41 -8.82
N PRO A 327 -0.69 17.08 -8.37
CA PRO A 327 0.50 17.30 -9.20
C PRO A 327 0.42 16.51 -10.51
N CYS A 328 0.64 17.18 -11.65
CA CYS A 328 0.56 16.57 -12.97
C CYS A 328 1.78 16.92 -13.84
N TYR A 329 1.90 16.22 -14.97
CA TYR A 329 2.76 16.61 -16.09
C TYR A 329 1.87 17.12 -17.22
N ILE A 330 2.29 18.21 -17.86
CA ILE A 330 1.64 18.75 -19.06
C ILE A 330 2.62 18.68 -20.22
N ASN A 331 2.07 18.54 -21.43
CA ASN A 331 2.80 18.54 -22.70
C ASN A 331 3.64 17.26 -22.94
N SER A 332 3.01 16.10 -22.77
CA SER A 332 3.46 14.84 -23.37
C SER A 332 2.83 14.65 -24.75
N GLU A 333 3.37 13.75 -25.59
CA GLU A 333 2.78 13.37 -26.89
C GLU A 333 1.35 12.80 -26.79
N GLU A 334 0.83 12.60 -25.57
CA GLU A 334 -0.39 11.87 -25.24
C GLU A 334 -1.42 12.71 -24.46
N SER A 335 -1.23 14.04 -24.34
CA SER A 335 -2.17 14.92 -23.62
C SER A 335 -2.33 16.30 -24.26
N SER A 336 -3.55 16.85 -24.25
CA SER A 336 -3.84 18.19 -24.76
C SER A 336 -4.82 18.96 -23.88
N ILE A 337 -4.68 20.28 -23.89
CA ILE A 337 -5.57 21.21 -23.19
C ILE A 337 -6.14 22.17 -24.21
N THR A 338 -7.45 22.22 -24.33
CA THR A 338 -8.17 23.07 -25.29
C THR A 338 -9.05 24.07 -24.55
N VAL A 339 -9.02 25.31 -25.01
CA VAL A 339 -9.87 26.40 -24.55
C VAL A 339 -10.94 26.62 -25.60
N GLU A 340 -12.21 26.53 -25.18
CA GLU A 340 -13.40 26.69 -26.01
C GLU A 340 -14.19 27.91 -25.54
N HIS A 341 -14.85 28.61 -26.46
CA HIS A 341 -15.73 29.74 -26.12
C HIS A 341 -16.88 29.81 -27.13
N GLU A 342 -18.09 30.10 -26.67
CA GLU A 342 -19.24 30.24 -27.55
C GLU A 342 -19.03 31.33 -28.62
N GLY A 343 -19.16 30.97 -29.90
CA GLY A 343 -18.99 31.91 -31.02
C GLY A 343 -17.55 32.15 -31.49
N TYR A 344 -16.55 31.47 -30.91
CA TYR A 344 -15.16 31.48 -31.37
C TYR A 344 -14.66 30.06 -31.66
N PRO A 345 -13.67 29.88 -32.56
CA PRO A 345 -13.01 28.58 -32.75
C PRO A 345 -12.30 28.12 -31.47
N SER A 346 -12.27 26.81 -31.23
CA SER A 346 -11.51 26.21 -30.13
C SER A 346 -10.01 26.41 -30.30
N PHE A 347 -9.32 26.65 -29.19
CA PHE A 347 -7.90 26.94 -29.15
C PHE A 347 -7.14 25.91 -28.29
N THR A 348 -6.27 25.10 -28.90
CA THR A 348 -5.45 24.11 -28.18
C THR A 348 -4.10 24.69 -27.75
N LEU A 349 -3.72 24.47 -26.50
CA LEU A 349 -2.50 24.97 -25.86
C LEU A 349 -1.26 24.13 -26.23
N GLU A 350 -1.00 23.99 -27.54
CA GLU A 350 0.11 23.21 -28.11
C GLU A 350 1.27 24.10 -28.55
N GLU A 351 1.01 25.09 -29.41
CA GLU A 351 2.05 25.97 -29.94
C GLU A 351 2.31 27.14 -28.96
N GLY A 352 3.21 26.89 -28.01
CA GLY A 352 3.67 27.82 -26.98
C GLY A 352 4.67 27.17 -26.01
N ILE A 353 4.98 27.84 -24.91
CA ILE A 353 5.95 27.41 -23.90
C ILE A 353 5.22 27.07 -22.61
N TRP A 354 5.32 25.80 -22.19
CA TRP A 354 4.88 25.34 -20.87
C TRP A 354 6.03 25.42 -19.87
N GLU A 355 5.80 26.11 -18.75
CA GLU A 355 6.73 26.25 -17.64
C GLU A 355 6.06 25.79 -16.33
N PRO A 356 6.70 24.90 -15.54
CA PRO A 356 6.20 24.56 -14.22
C PRO A 356 6.40 25.76 -13.29
N MET A 357 5.34 26.13 -12.57
CA MET A 357 5.38 27.15 -11.53
C MET A 357 5.53 26.43 -10.18
N TYR A 358 6.67 26.61 -9.52
CA TYR A 358 6.88 26.10 -8.17
C TYR A 358 6.45 27.18 -7.19
N GLU A 359 5.27 27.06 -6.57
CA GLU A 359 4.98 27.86 -5.38
C GLU A 359 5.99 27.43 -4.30
N GLU A 360 6.59 28.37 -3.55
CA GLU A 360 7.62 28.08 -2.54
C GLU A 360 7.16 27.09 -1.44
N ASN A 361 5.90 26.64 -1.44
CA ASN A 361 5.34 25.70 -0.48
C ASN A 361 4.45 24.56 -1.04
N SER A 362 4.31 24.38 -2.37
CA SER A 362 3.33 23.43 -2.93
C SER A 362 3.85 22.01 -3.20
N ALA A 363 4.28 21.32 -2.14
CA ALA A 363 4.33 19.85 -2.12
C ALA A 363 4.24 19.35 -0.68
N ARG A 364 3.04 19.46 -0.07
CA ARG A 364 2.73 18.87 1.24
C ARG A 364 1.35 18.20 1.31
N SER A 365 0.82 17.69 0.19
CA SER A 365 -0.26 16.70 0.23
C SER A 365 0.34 15.31 0.05
N GLY A 366 0.18 14.49 1.08
CA GLY A 366 0.82 13.19 1.24
C GLY A 366 0.10 12.05 0.53
N PHE A 367 0.90 11.02 0.22
CA PHE A 367 0.62 9.76 -0.49
C PHE A 367 0.51 9.97 -2.01
N VAL A 368 1.46 9.49 -2.84
CA VAL A 368 1.71 8.06 -3.08
C VAL A 368 3.19 7.70 -3.15
N ASN A 369 3.48 6.55 -2.54
CA ASN A 369 4.70 5.79 -2.56
C ASN A 369 4.92 5.15 -3.94
N THR A 370 5.79 5.72 -4.78
CA THR A 370 6.57 4.96 -5.77
C THR A 370 7.93 5.65 -5.89
N ARG A 371 9.00 4.98 -5.44
CA ARG A 371 10.36 5.38 -5.84
C ARG A 371 10.45 5.16 -7.35
N LEU A 372 10.38 6.23 -8.12
CA LEU A 372 10.76 6.18 -9.54
C LEU A 372 12.28 5.93 -9.63
N PRO A 373 12.76 5.30 -10.72
CA PRO A 373 14.19 5.10 -10.93
C PRO A 373 14.95 6.43 -10.88
N LYS A 374 16.18 6.43 -10.36
CA LYS A 374 17.04 7.62 -10.22
C LYS A 374 17.23 8.38 -11.55
N GLU A 375 17.23 7.64 -12.65
CA GLU A 375 17.35 8.14 -14.02
C GLU A 375 16.13 8.97 -14.47
N PHE A 376 14.96 8.79 -13.82
CA PHE A 376 13.74 9.56 -14.04
C PHE A 376 13.72 10.88 -13.26
N GLU A 377 14.34 10.94 -12.07
CA GLU A 377 14.45 12.16 -11.24
C GLU A 377 15.45 13.18 -11.83
N ASP A 378 16.54 12.71 -12.43
CA ASP A 378 17.61 13.58 -12.92
C ASP A 378 17.34 14.20 -14.31
N LYS A 379 16.37 13.66 -15.07
CA LYS A 379 16.06 14.09 -16.45
C LYS A 379 14.77 14.90 -16.59
N TYR A 380 13.83 14.82 -15.63
CA TYR A 380 12.51 15.45 -15.75
C TYR A 380 12.18 16.39 -14.57
N LYS A 381 11.92 17.65 -14.93
CA LYS A 381 11.43 18.73 -14.06
C LYS A 381 10.36 18.21 -13.08
N LYS A 382 10.50 18.53 -11.79
CA LYS A 382 9.63 18.09 -10.68
C LYS A 382 8.14 18.31 -10.99
N ARG A 383 7.27 17.34 -10.63
CA ARG A 383 5.79 17.45 -10.70
C ARG A 383 5.32 18.71 -9.99
N THR A 384 4.33 19.41 -10.55
CA THR A 384 3.72 20.59 -9.93
C THR A 384 2.21 20.59 -10.15
N THR A 385 1.48 21.19 -9.21
CA THR A 385 0.07 21.52 -9.37
C THR A 385 -0.13 22.76 -10.23
N CYS A 386 0.90 23.60 -10.41
CA CYS A 386 0.78 24.91 -11.05
C CYS A 386 1.62 24.97 -12.32
N TRP A 387 0.99 25.27 -13.45
CA TRP A 387 1.64 25.38 -14.76
C TRP A 387 1.35 26.73 -15.39
N LYS A 388 2.30 27.20 -16.19
CA LYS A 388 2.18 28.44 -16.97
C LYS A 388 2.41 28.11 -18.44
N PHE A 389 1.44 28.42 -19.27
CA PHE A 389 1.51 28.42 -20.72
C PHE A 389 1.71 29.85 -21.23
N VAL A 390 2.69 30.05 -22.11
CA VAL A 390 2.98 31.35 -22.72
C VAL A 390 3.04 31.18 -24.23
N PHE A 391 2.33 32.02 -24.97
CA PHE A 391 2.45 32.09 -26.43
C PHE A 391 2.62 33.54 -26.89
N LEU A 392 3.37 33.71 -27.98
CA LEU A 392 3.78 35.03 -28.46
C LEU A 392 3.08 35.39 -29.77
N ARG A 393 2.75 36.67 -29.96
CA ARG A 393 2.12 37.21 -31.18
C ARG A 393 2.95 36.95 -32.42
N LYS A 394 4.28 36.95 -32.31
CA LYS A 394 5.21 36.68 -33.43
C LYS A 394 5.21 35.20 -33.88
N GLU A 395 4.71 34.30 -33.04
CA GLU A 395 4.73 32.85 -33.26
C GLU A 395 3.41 32.36 -33.89
N ARG A 396 2.43 33.26 -34.07
CA ARG A 396 1.12 32.96 -34.67
C ARG A 396 0.74 34.02 -35.72
N PRO A 397 -0.16 33.69 -36.66
CA PRO A 397 -0.81 34.70 -37.50
C PRO A 397 -1.45 35.80 -36.63
N VAL A 398 -1.28 37.07 -37.03
CA VAL A 398 -1.77 38.24 -36.24
C VAL A 398 -3.27 38.15 -35.97
N GLU A 399 -4.05 37.77 -36.97
CA GLU A 399 -5.50 37.59 -36.88
C GLU A 399 -5.88 36.50 -35.87
N GLU A 400 -5.11 35.41 -35.81
CA GLU A 400 -5.33 34.30 -34.88
C GLU A 400 -4.97 34.70 -33.43
N PHE A 401 -3.83 35.38 -33.23
CA PHE A 401 -3.44 35.87 -31.91
C PHE A 401 -4.44 36.89 -31.34
N ASP A 402 -4.89 37.83 -32.18
CA ASP A 402 -5.84 38.87 -31.78
C ASP A 402 -7.23 38.25 -31.51
N MET A 403 -7.65 37.24 -32.29
CA MET A 403 -8.86 36.45 -32.06
C MET A 403 -8.81 35.68 -30.73
N ILE A 404 -7.75 34.93 -30.46
CA ILE A 404 -7.58 34.18 -29.21
C ILE A 404 -7.53 35.13 -28.02
N SER A 405 -6.83 36.25 -28.15
CA SER A 405 -6.74 37.25 -27.08
C SER A 405 -8.12 37.86 -26.78
N GLU A 406 -8.93 38.14 -27.80
CA GLU A 406 -10.29 38.66 -27.64
C GLU A 406 -11.25 37.61 -27.05
N MET A 407 -11.11 36.34 -27.45
CA MET A 407 -11.83 35.21 -26.86
C MET A 407 -11.55 35.11 -25.35
N LEU A 408 -10.27 35.18 -24.95
CA LEU A 408 -9.85 35.08 -23.55
C LEU A 408 -10.23 36.31 -22.69
N ARG A 409 -10.55 37.47 -23.31
CA ARG A 409 -11.07 38.65 -22.58
C ARG A 409 -12.49 38.46 -22.06
N LYS A 410 -13.22 37.44 -22.53
CA LYS A 410 -14.65 37.23 -22.25
C LYS A 410 -14.85 35.96 -21.41
N PRO A 411 -14.69 36.04 -20.08
CA PRO A 411 -14.64 34.85 -19.23
C PRO A 411 -15.99 34.14 -19.05
N SER A 412 -17.12 34.80 -19.30
CA SER A 412 -18.48 34.29 -19.00
C SER A 412 -18.89 33.03 -19.79
N SER A 413 -18.18 32.72 -20.88
CA SER A 413 -18.48 31.60 -21.79
C SER A 413 -17.26 30.73 -22.09
N LEU A 414 -16.20 30.86 -21.28
CA LEU A 414 -14.95 30.12 -21.44
C LEU A 414 -15.07 28.69 -20.87
N LEU A 415 -14.72 27.68 -21.66
CA LEU A 415 -14.65 26.27 -21.29
C LEU A 415 -13.22 25.76 -21.47
N ILE A 416 -12.68 25.01 -20.50
CA ILE A 416 -11.40 24.32 -20.63
C ILE A 416 -11.64 22.82 -20.69
N ARG A 417 -11.21 22.20 -21.79
CA ARG A 417 -11.22 20.75 -22.02
C ARG A 417 -9.81 20.20 -21.81
N ILE A 418 -9.71 19.08 -21.09
CA ILE A 418 -8.45 18.36 -20.88
C ILE A 418 -8.63 16.94 -21.42
N MET A 419 -7.69 16.51 -22.27
CA MET A 419 -7.62 15.13 -22.78
C MET A 419 -6.28 14.51 -22.37
N ALA A 420 -6.31 13.31 -21.79
CA ALA A 420 -5.13 12.53 -21.41
C ALA A 420 -5.33 11.06 -21.81
N ILE A 421 -4.43 10.47 -22.61
CA ILE A 421 -4.71 9.22 -23.34
C ILE A 421 -4.50 7.92 -22.54
N ASN A 422 -4.07 7.97 -21.27
CA ASN A 422 -4.02 6.76 -20.40
C ASN A 422 -5.11 6.70 -19.32
N SER A 423 -6.12 7.56 -19.42
CA SER A 423 -7.43 7.42 -18.80
C SER A 423 -8.44 7.51 -19.94
N ASN A 424 -9.39 6.59 -20.08
CA ASN A 424 -10.39 6.61 -21.16
C ASN A 424 -11.41 7.77 -21.03
N ILE A 425 -11.00 8.94 -20.52
CA ILE A 425 -11.86 10.03 -20.06
C ILE A 425 -11.61 11.29 -20.89
N THR A 426 -12.60 11.68 -21.68
CA THR A 426 -12.69 13.02 -22.26
C THR A 426 -13.53 13.89 -21.33
N TYR A 427 -12.90 14.79 -20.57
CA TYR A 427 -13.62 15.71 -19.69
C TYR A 427 -14.27 16.83 -20.49
N SER A 428 -15.57 16.75 -20.74
CA SER A 428 -16.33 17.84 -21.34
C SER A 428 -17.70 17.98 -20.67
N ARG A 429 -17.89 19.02 -19.85
CA ARG A 429 -19.23 19.54 -19.54
C ARG A 429 -19.21 21.04 -19.27
N ILE A 430 -20.22 21.68 -19.84
CA ILE A 430 -20.48 23.11 -19.94
C ILE A 430 -20.87 23.67 -18.55
N PRO A 431 -20.18 24.68 -18.00
CA PRO A 431 -20.75 25.48 -16.92
C PRO A 431 -21.83 26.40 -17.52
N VAL A 432 -23.08 26.27 -17.06
CA VAL A 432 -24.16 27.20 -17.44
C VAL A 432 -24.08 28.41 -16.49
N TRP A 433 -23.84 29.59 -17.03
CA TRP A 433 -23.95 30.86 -16.30
C TRP A 433 -25.10 31.68 -16.85
N SER A 434 -25.94 32.24 -15.98
CA SER A 434 -26.74 33.43 -16.31
C SER A 434 -26.42 34.52 -15.30
N LEU A 435 -25.91 35.64 -15.78
CA LEU A 435 -25.80 36.89 -15.05
C LEU A 435 -26.34 37.99 -15.96
N ASP A 436 -27.64 38.26 -15.89
CA ASP A 436 -28.16 39.58 -16.22
C ASP A 436 -27.99 40.43 -14.96
N ASP A 437 -26.79 40.99 -14.78
CA ASP A 437 -26.56 42.01 -13.77
C ASP A 437 -25.78 43.15 -14.42
N ARG A 438 -26.48 44.24 -14.71
CA ARG A 438 -25.99 45.43 -15.43
C ARG A 438 -25.06 46.29 -14.56
N GLY A 439 -24.19 45.66 -13.78
CA GLY A 439 -23.48 46.27 -12.65
C GLY A 439 -21.96 46.36 -12.75
N TYR A 440 -21.31 46.00 -13.87
CA TYR A 440 -19.85 46.11 -13.97
C TYR A 440 -19.39 46.57 -15.37
N GLN A 441 -19.62 47.84 -15.67
CA GLN A 441 -18.84 48.56 -16.68
C GLN A 441 -17.75 49.35 -15.96
N SER A 442 -16.49 49.14 -16.36
CA SER A 442 -15.28 49.89 -15.98
C SER A 442 -14.48 49.44 -14.74
N GLU A 443 -13.95 48.21 -14.70
CA GLU A 443 -12.75 47.91 -13.89
C GLU A 443 -11.77 46.96 -14.62
N THR A 444 -10.48 47.32 -14.57
CA THR A 444 -9.34 46.49 -14.97
C THR A 444 -9.19 45.37 -13.95
N PHE A 445 -9.47 44.12 -14.32
CA PHE A 445 -9.35 42.98 -13.41
C PHE A 445 -7.89 42.53 -13.28
N SER A 446 -7.26 42.83 -12.14
CA SER A 446 -6.08 42.12 -11.66
C SER A 446 -6.55 40.90 -10.85
N SER A 447 -6.34 39.70 -11.39
CA SER A 447 -6.74 38.39 -10.83
C SER A 447 -8.25 38.12 -10.79
N LEU A 448 -8.68 37.17 -11.62
CA LEU A 448 -9.96 36.50 -11.53
C LEU A 448 -9.73 35.23 -10.70
N GLN A 449 -10.11 35.24 -9.43
CA GLN A 449 -10.11 34.03 -8.60
C GLN A 449 -11.41 33.27 -8.87
N ILE A 450 -11.40 32.44 -9.90
CA ILE A 450 -12.44 31.43 -10.08
C ILE A 450 -12.03 30.27 -9.19
N ASN A 451 -12.82 29.95 -8.17
CA ASN A 451 -12.79 28.63 -7.53
C ASN A 451 -13.73 27.72 -8.34
N PRO A 452 -13.25 26.99 -9.38
CA PRO A 452 -13.99 25.88 -9.93
C PRO A 452 -14.16 24.83 -8.82
N MET A 453 -15.32 24.83 -8.19
CA MET A 453 -15.72 23.76 -7.32
C MET A 453 -16.13 22.58 -8.21
N VAL A 454 -15.14 21.82 -8.68
CA VAL A 454 -15.37 20.52 -9.31
C VAL A 454 -15.33 19.49 -8.19
N LEU A 455 -16.50 19.21 -7.61
CA LEU A 455 -16.72 17.96 -6.89
C LEU A 455 -16.73 16.85 -7.94
N MET A 456 -15.65 16.06 -7.99
CA MET A 456 -15.77 14.69 -8.46
C MET A 456 -16.22 13.84 -7.28
N ASP A 457 -17.52 13.86 -7.05
CA ASP A 457 -18.19 12.59 -6.88
C ASP A 457 -18.52 12.14 -8.31
N ASN A 458 -18.18 10.95 -8.72
CA ASN A 458 -18.79 9.77 -8.16
C ASN A 458 -17.91 8.55 -8.39
N TYR A 459 -17.64 7.81 -7.33
CA TYR A 459 -17.95 6.39 -7.35
C TYR A 459 -19.41 6.25 -7.84
N LYS A 460 -19.66 5.87 -9.10
CA LYS A 460 -21.02 5.95 -9.65
C LYS A 460 -21.59 4.58 -9.99
N PRO A 461 -22.73 4.25 -9.37
CA PRO A 461 -23.85 3.67 -10.10
C PRO A 461 -25.12 4.55 -10.10
N TYR A 462 -25.06 5.84 -9.72
CA TYR A 462 -26.26 6.71 -9.65
C TYR A 462 -26.12 8.04 -10.38
N ARG A 463 -27.16 8.46 -11.12
CA ARG A 463 -27.29 9.79 -11.75
C ARG A 463 -28.13 10.72 -10.89
N PHE A 464 -27.92 12.03 -11.06
CA PHE A 464 -28.69 13.07 -10.37
C PHE A 464 -29.44 13.93 -11.39
N ILE A 465 -30.68 14.27 -11.07
CA ILE A 465 -31.41 15.35 -11.72
C ILE A 465 -31.74 16.38 -10.64
N ALA A 466 -31.09 17.54 -10.73
CA ALA A 466 -31.49 18.71 -9.97
C ALA A 466 -32.59 19.44 -10.76
N SER A 467 -33.74 19.65 -10.13
CA SER A 467 -34.79 20.53 -10.65
C SER A 467 -35.00 21.69 -9.69
N THR A 468 -34.87 22.90 -10.22
CA THR A 468 -35.16 24.15 -9.52
C THR A 468 -36.60 24.57 -9.81
N ASP A 469 -37.37 24.81 -8.75
CA ASP A 469 -38.67 25.50 -8.83
C ASP A 469 -38.60 26.73 -7.91
N GLY A 470 -38.20 27.87 -8.48
CA GLY A 470 -37.87 29.07 -7.71
C GLY A 470 -36.64 28.88 -6.81
N ASP A 471 -36.75 29.28 -5.53
CA ASP A 471 -35.66 29.25 -4.54
C ASP A 471 -35.40 27.85 -3.93
N GLN A 472 -36.17 26.82 -4.32
CA GLN A 472 -35.96 25.45 -3.85
C GLN A 472 -35.31 24.57 -4.93
N VAL A 473 -34.15 24.02 -4.59
CA VAL A 473 -33.46 22.96 -5.34
C VAL A 473 -33.97 21.62 -4.81
N SER A 474 -34.52 20.78 -5.69
CA SER A 474 -34.85 19.38 -5.38
C SER A 474 -33.93 18.45 -6.19
N CYS A 475 -33.41 17.40 -5.55
CA CYS A 475 -32.33 16.56 -6.07
C CYS A 475 -32.75 15.10 -6.15
N LYS A 476 -33.28 14.64 -7.29
CA LYS A 476 -33.72 13.25 -7.43
C LYS A 476 -32.55 12.31 -7.77
N TYR A 477 -32.40 11.28 -6.94
CA TYR A 477 -31.47 10.16 -7.13
C TYR A 477 -32.05 9.18 -8.14
N LEU A 478 -31.31 8.93 -9.22
CA LEU A 478 -31.61 7.90 -10.20
C LEU A 478 -30.59 6.78 -10.05
N PHE A 479 -31.06 5.63 -9.61
CA PHE A 479 -30.29 4.40 -9.59
C PHE A 479 -30.50 3.67 -10.91
N ASP A 480 -29.43 3.15 -11.50
CA ASP A 480 -29.54 2.39 -12.75
C ASP A 480 -30.30 1.06 -12.54
N SER A 481 -30.40 0.60 -11.27
CA SER A 481 -31.26 -0.49 -10.82
C SER A 481 -31.80 -0.33 -9.38
N GLU A 482 -32.91 -0.98 -9.05
CA GLU A 482 -33.41 -1.07 -7.66
C GLU A 482 -32.46 -1.88 -6.75
N LEU A 483 -31.61 -2.74 -7.33
CA LEU A 483 -30.58 -3.47 -6.59
C LEU A 483 -29.51 -2.54 -6.00
N GLU A 484 -28.96 -1.63 -6.82
CA GLU A 484 -27.94 -0.66 -6.39
C GLU A 484 -28.48 0.30 -5.32
N LYS A 485 -29.75 0.70 -5.45
CA LYS A 485 -30.46 1.49 -4.44
C LYS A 485 -30.58 0.76 -3.11
N SER A 486 -30.89 -0.53 -3.14
CA SER A 486 -30.99 -1.37 -1.95
C SER A 486 -29.61 -1.58 -1.30
N GLN A 487 -28.57 -1.81 -2.11
CA GLN A 487 -27.19 -1.94 -1.66
C GLN A 487 -26.69 -0.66 -0.99
N LEU A 488 -26.89 0.51 -1.60
CA LEU A 488 -26.49 1.79 -0.99
C LEU A 488 -27.22 2.02 0.34
N LYS A 489 -28.53 1.76 0.42
CA LYS A 489 -29.27 1.88 1.69
C LYS A 489 -28.69 0.99 2.78
N SER A 490 -28.38 -0.26 2.43
CA SER A 490 -27.74 -1.22 3.34
C SER A 490 -26.36 -0.73 3.79
N PHE A 491 -25.53 -0.21 2.88
CA PHE A 491 -24.22 0.36 3.19
C PHE A 491 -24.34 1.52 4.18
N MET A 492 -25.27 2.44 3.91
CA MET A 492 -25.53 3.60 4.77
C MET A 492 -26.01 3.21 6.16
N GLU A 493 -26.78 2.12 6.27
CA GLU A 493 -27.19 1.56 7.56
C GLU A 493 -26.00 0.96 8.33
N TYR A 494 -25.09 0.23 7.66
CA TYR A 494 -23.86 -0.26 8.29
C TYR A 494 -22.99 0.88 8.80
N ILE A 495 -22.68 1.86 7.95
CA ILE A 495 -21.85 3.00 8.31
C ILE A 495 -22.45 3.77 9.50
N ARG A 496 -23.79 3.91 9.55
CA ARG A 496 -24.48 4.52 10.70
C ARG A 496 -24.27 3.71 11.98
N ASN A 497 -24.46 2.39 11.93
CA ASN A 497 -24.28 1.53 13.11
C ASN A 497 -22.82 1.55 13.61
N GLU A 498 -21.86 1.59 12.67
CA GLU A 498 -20.44 1.75 12.99
C GLU A 498 -20.15 3.09 13.67
N LEU A 499 -20.74 4.19 13.20
CA LEU A 499 -20.57 5.51 13.80
C LEU A 499 -21.02 5.54 15.27
N GLU A 500 -22.20 4.97 15.57
CA GLU A 500 -22.72 4.91 16.94
C GLU A 500 -21.85 4.01 17.84
N MET A 501 -21.36 2.88 17.31
CA MET A 501 -20.43 2.00 18.02
C MET A 501 -19.14 2.74 18.38
N VAL A 502 -18.50 3.43 17.44
CA VAL A 502 -17.23 4.14 17.72
C VAL A 502 -17.44 5.30 18.70
N LYS A 503 -18.56 6.02 18.65
CA LYS A 503 -18.93 7.02 19.66
C LYS A 503 -19.01 6.40 21.06
N SER A 504 -19.67 5.25 21.18
CA SER A 504 -19.78 4.56 22.48
C SER A 504 -18.42 4.16 23.06
N ILE A 505 -17.47 3.76 22.22
CA ILE A 505 -16.10 3.47 22.67
C ILE A 505 -15.40 4.74 23.17
N PHE A 506 -15.56 5.86 22.47
CA PHE A 506 -15.00 7.13 22.94
C PHE A 506 -15.58 7.56 24.29
N GLU A 507 -16.89 7.39 24.49
CA GLU A 507 -17.54 7.70 25.77
C GLU A 507 -17.00 6.83 26.92
N LEU A 508 -16.70 5.56 26.64
CA LEU A 508 -16.09 4.65 27.61
C LEU A 508 -14.61 4.96 27.86
N GLU A 509 -13.88 5.34 26.81
CA GLU A 509 -12.42 5.55 26.81
C GLU A 509 -12.05 6.93 26.24
N PRO A 510 -12.36 8.04 26.94
CA PRO A 510 -12.22 9.40 26.41
C PRO A 510 -10.77 9.84 26.18
N THR A 511 -9.81 9.14 26.78
CA THR A 511 -8.38 9.38 26.53
C THR A 511 -7.86 8.67 25.29
N CYS A 512 -8.65 7.76 24.70
CA CYS A 512 -8.25 7.07 23.50
C CYS A 512 -8.52 7.93 22.26
N LYS A 513 -7.47 8.19 21.48
CA LYS A 513 -7.55 9.02 20.27
C LYS A 513 -8.15 8.30 19.06
N TYR A 514 -8.06 6.97 19.01
CA TYR A 514 -8.42 6.20 17.82
C TYR A 514 -9.93 6.26 17.49
N PRO A 515 -10.85 6.23 18.47
CA PRO A 515 -12.26 6.47 18.23
C PRO A 515 -12.54 7.79 17.51
N ILE A 516 -11.88 8.89 17.89
CA ILE A 516 -12.08 10.19 17.23
C ILE A 516 -11.62 10.13 15.75
N ILE A 517 -10.50 9.46 15.48
CA ILE A 517 -10.00 9.26 14.10
C ILE A 517 -10.98 8.42 13.29
N ALA A 518 -11.52 7.35 13.87
CA ALA A 518 -12.50 6.47 13.23
C ALA A 518 -13.84 7.19 12.99
N ILE A 519 -14.36 7.95 13.96
CA ILE A 519 -15.57 8.79 13.80
C ILE A 519 -15.43 9.70 12.58
N LYS A 520 -14.27 10.37 12.43
CA LYS A 520 -14.03 11.24 11.28
C LYS A 520 -14.09 10.49 9.95
N LEU A 521 -13.43 9.34 9.86
CA LEU A 521 -13.46 8.53 8.64
C LEU A 521 -14.88 8.05 8.32
N VAL A 522 -15.55 7.43 9.29
CA VAL A 522 -16.89 6.85 9.11
C VAL A 522 -17.90 7.93 8.73
N TYR A 523 -17.82 9.09 9.37
CA TYR A 523 -18.69 10.23 9.05
C TYR A 523 -18.40 10.83 7.68
N ASP A 524 -17.13 11.02 7.29
CA ASP A 524 -16.79 11.53 5.96
C ASP A 524 -17.31 10.60 4.86
N THR A 525 -17.16 9.28 5.06
CA THR A 525 -17.73 8.28 4.17
C THR A 525 -19.25 8.37 4.14
N PHE A 526 -19.90 8.49 5.30
CA PHE A 526 -21.36 8.65 5.38
C PHE A 526 -21.83 9.88 4.60
N GLN A 527 -21.19 11.04 4.79
CA GLN A 527 -21.58 12.28 4.11
C GLN A 527 -21.42 12.18 2.60
N ARG A 528 -20.27 11.69 2.11
CA ARG A 528 -20.01 11.54 0.67
C ARG A 528 -20.99 10.58 -0.01
N CYS A 529 -21.45 9.57 0.72
CA CYS A 529 -22.40 8.59 0.20
C CYS A 529 -23.87 8.96 0.48
N SER A 530 -24.14 9.99 1.28
CA SER A 530 -25.50 10.42 1.64
C SER A 530 -26.10 11.30 0.55
N PRO A 531 -27.30 10.97 0.09
CA PRO A 531 -28.16 11.91 -0.60
C PRO A 531 -28.36 13.24 0.16
N ASP A 532 -28.17 14.41 -0.46
CA ASP A 532 -28.49 15.75 0.06
C ASP A 532 -29.92 15.83 0.62
N GLU A 533 -30.88 15.12 0.00
CA GLU A 533 -32.27 15.03 0.48
C GLU A 533 -32.42 14.25 1.82
N VAL A 534 -31.41 13.45 2.19
CA VAL A 534 -31.30 12.70 3.46
C VAL A 534 -30.46 13.46 4.50
N VAL A 535 -29.76 14.55 4.11
CA VAL A 535 -29.00 15.44 5.00
C VAL A 535 -29.92 16.40 5.77
N ASN A 536 -30.97 15.84 6.38
CA ASN A 536 -31.72 16.51 7.46
C ASN A 536 -31.28 16.01 8.85
N TYR A 537 -30.23 15.18 8.92
CA TYR A 537 -29.59 14.79 10.17
C TYR A 537 -28.41 15.73 10.47
N GLY A 538 -28.42 16.25 11.70
CA GLY A 538 -27.64 17.40 12.14
C GLY A 538 -26.13 17.37 11.85
N LYS A 539 -25.62 18.59 11.71
CA LYS A 539 -24.23 19.06 11.55
C LYS A 539 -23.12 18.08 11.97
N CYS A 540 -22.13 18.01 11.08
CA CYS A 540 -20.68 17.72 11.22
C CYS A 540 -20.28 16.58 12.18
N VAL A 541 -19.12 15.94 11.95
CA VAL A 541 -18.40 15.40 13.12
C VAL A 541 -18.30 16.55 14.11
N ASP A 542 -18.64 16.33 15.38
CA ASP A 542 -18.49 17.35 16.38
C ASP A 542 -17.06 17.89 16.30
N ILE A 543 -16.92 19.11 15.78
CA ILE A 543 -15.63 19.74 15.51
C ILE A 543 -14.86 19.85 16.84
N GLU A 544 -15.59 19.92 17.96
CA GLU A 544 -15.01 19.89 19.31
C GLU A 544 -14.37 18.54 19.65
N LEU A 545 -14.82 17.40 19.09
CA LEU A 545 -14.11 16.12 19.22
C LEU A 545 -12.78 16.14 18.47
N ILE A 546 -12.75 16.65 17.23
CA ILE A 546 -11.52 16.73 16.44
C ILE A 546 -10.48 17.64 17.12
N LYS A 547 -10.94 18.74 17.71
CA LYS A 547 -10.10 19.67 18.50
C LYS A 547 -9.44 19.02 19.72
N GLN A 548 -9.93 17.89 20.20
CA GLN A 548 -9.30 17.14 21.29
C GLN A 548 -8.09 16.32 20.84
N LEU A 549 -7.97 15.94 19.56
CA LEU A 549 -6.86 15.11 19.07
C LEU A 549 -5.46 15.71 19.34
N PRO A 550 -5.20 17.01 19.11
CA PRO A 550 -3.94 17.64 19.50
C PRO A 550 -3.63 17.60 21.01
N LEU A 551 -4.66 17.51 21.86
CA LEU A 551 -4.50 17.40 23.30
C LEU A 551 -4.18 15.95 23.71
N LEU A 552 -4.85 14.97 23.07
CA LEU A 552 -4.68 13.54 23.33
C LEU A 552 -3.39 12.97 22.71
N ASP A 553 -2.93 13.49 21.57
CA ASP A 553 -1.66 13.12 20.94
C ASP A 553 -0.90 14.37 20.46
N PRO A 554 -0.22 15.07 21.40
CA PRO A 554 0.50 16.31 21.11
C PRO A 554 1.62 16.13 20.07
N LEU A 555 2.20 14.93 19.97
CA LEU A 555 3.27 14.62 19.02
C LEU A 555 2.78 14.69 17.57
N ARG A 556 1.49 14.44 17.32
CA ARG A 556 0.87 14.47 16.00
C ARG A 556 -0.05 15.67 15.78
N ARG A 557 -0.03 16.70 16.64
CA ARG A 557 -0.89 17.89 16.52
C ARG A 557 -0.89 18.51 15.12
N PHE A 558 0.27 18.66 14.49
CA PHE A 558 0.39 19.24 13.16
C PHE A 558 -0.19 18.34 12.08
N TYR A 559 -0.05 17.02 12.22
CA TYR A 559 -0.69 16.05 11.33
C TYR A 559 -2.22 16.19 11.39
N TYR A 560 -2.79 16.33 12.59
CA TYR A 560 -4.23 16.53 12.75
C TYR A 560 -4.69 17.86 12.18
N SER A 561 -3.98 18.95 12.47
CA SER A 561 -4.27 20.26 11.88
C SER A 561 -4.21 20.22 10.36
N ASP A 562 -3.22 19.54 9.76
CA ASP A 562 -3.13 19.43 8.31
C ASP A 562 -4.23 18.55 7.72
N LYS A 563 -4.52 17.40 8.33
CA LYS A 563 -5.48 16.42 7.80
C LYS A 563 -6.94 16.81 8.01
N PHE A 564 -7.24 17.61 9.03
CA PHE A 564 -8.61 17.97 9.40
C PHE A 564 -8.91 19.47 9.25
N LYS A 565 -8.08 20.21 8.49
CA LYS A 565 -8.24 21.65 8.19
C LYS A 565 -9.58 22.02 7.54
N ASP A 566 -10.14 21.13 6.72
CA ASP A 566 -11.41 21.40 6.01
C ASP A 566 -12.64 21.33 6.92
N SER A 567 -12.49 20.82 8.15
CA SER A 567 -13.59 20.76 9.14
C SER A 567 -14.04 22.16 9.61
N GLU A 568 -13.24 23.20 9.38
CA GLU A 568 -13.55 24.59 9.77
C GLU A 568 -14.19 25.41 8.62
N ARG A 569 -14.22 24.88 7.39
CA ARG A 569 -14.74 25.57 6.20
C ARG A 569 -16.14 25.12 5.76
N MET A 570 -16.70 24.08 6.39
CA MET A 570 -18.11 23.67 6.30
C MET A 570 -18.90 24.27 7.46
#